data_AF-A0A0F0DHY4-F1
#
_entry.id   AF-A0A0F0DHY4-F1
#
_cell.length_a   1.000
_cell.length_b   1.000
_cell.length_c   1.000
_cell.angle_alpha   90.00
_cell.angle_beta   90.00
_cell.angle_gamma   90.00
#
_symmetry.space_group_name_H-M   'P 1'
#
loop_
_entity.id
_entity.type
_entity.pdbx_description
1 polymer ?
#
loop_
_entity_poly.entity_id
_entity_poly.type
_entity_poly.pdbx_seq_one_letter_code
_entity_poly.pdbx_strand_id
1 'polypeptide(L)'
;MIWHSGGWVRSAPSVAKPPKQTAAPAPDRAAKRELWLTRAWRRRADGASTLYAGDFRILVSFTGRSWSYNIETVKGEPASWSKSGFASLPDAKLATFDKITRLQKTSA
;
A
#
# COMPACT_ATOMS: atom_id res chain seq x y z
N MET A 1 -25.37 2.69 73.80
CA MET A 1 -25.17 1.80 72.64
C MET A 1 -25.69 2.54 71.41
N ILE A 2 -24.94 3.51 70.92
CA ILE A 2 -23.99 3.45 69.79
C ILE A 2 -24.70 3.06 68.47
N TRP A 3 -25.00 4.12 67.71
CA TRP A 3 -25.45 4.15 66.33
C TRP A 3 -24.20 4.00 65.43
N HIS A 4 -24.20 3.05 64.49
CA HIS A 4 -23.13 2.93 63.49
C HIS A 4 -23.66 3.24 62.10
N SER A 5 -23.32 4.43 61.61
CA SER A 5 -23.51 4.87 60.23
C SER A 5 -22.43 4.27 59.34
N GLY A 6 -22.70 3.11 58.73
CA GLY A 6 -21.81 2.48 57.76
C GLY A 6 -22.00 3.08 56.37
N GLY A 7 -21.18 4.07 56.01
CA GLY A 7 -21.11 4.62 54.65
C GLY A 7 -20.46 3.64 53.68
N TRP A 8 -21.11 3.38 52.55
CA TRP A 8 -20.56 2.60 51.46
C TRP A 8 -19.64 3.48 50.59
N VAL A 9 -18.32 3.32 50.71
CA VAL A 9 -17.38 3.89 49.73
C VAL A 9 -17.34 2.94 48.53
N ARG A 10 -17.97 3.35 47.42
CA ARG A 10 -17.75 2.70 46.12
C ARG A 10 -16.42 3.20 45.57
N SER A 11 -15.37 2.40 45.71
CA SER A 11 -14.14 2.58 44.93
C SER A 11 -14.47 2.40 43.45
N ALA A 12 -14.37 3.47 42.67
CA ALA A 12 -14.47 3.39 41.23
C ALA A 12 -13.30 2.54 40.68
N PRO A 13 -13.51 1.62 39.72
CA PRO A 13 -12.41 0.99 39.03
C PRO A 13 -11.67 2.07 38.22
N SER A 14 -10.37 2.20 38.50
CA SER A 14 -9.47 3.02 37.70
C SER A 14 -9.53 2.51 36.26
N VAL A 15 -10.12 3.31 35.37
CA VAL A 15 -10.14 3.04 33.93
C VAL A 15 -8.70 3.09 33.44
N ALA A 16 -8.09 1.92 33.33
CA ALA A 16 -6.81 1.76 32.67
C ALA A 16 -6.95 2.31 31.25
N LYS A 17 -6.15 3.33 30.93
CA LYS A 17 -5.99 3.86 29.57
C LYS A 17 -5.73 2.67 28.63
N PRO A 18 -6.45 2.53 27.51
CA PRO A 18 -6.14 1.48 26.55
C PRO A 18 -4.67 1.65 26.11
N PRO A 19 -3.91 0.55 25.96
CA PRO A 19 -2.54 0.65 25.48
C PRO A 19 -2.56 1.40 24.15
N LYS A 20 -1.75 2.45 24.04
CA LYS A 20 -1.48 3.11 22.76
C LYS A 20 -1.22 2.00 21.76
N GLN A 21 -2.08 1.87 20.75
CA GLN A 21 -1.80 1.05 19.57
C GLN A 21 -0.50 1.60 18.97
N THR A 22 0.63 1.00 19.33
CA THR A 22 1.90 1.25 18.66
C THR A 22 1.67 0.79 17.22
N ALA A 23 1.60 1.74 16.30
CA ALA A 23 1.58 1.47 14.87
C ALA A 23 2.66 0.42 14.60
N ALA A 24 2.27 -0.73 14.01
CA ALA A 24 3.22 -1.77 13.65
C ALA A 24 4.40 -1.11 12.91
N PRO A 25 5.65 -1.54 13.16
CA PRO A 25 6.80 -0.96 12.47
C PRO A 25 6.52 -0.97 10.97
N ALA A 26 6.70 0.17 10.32
CA ALA A 26 6.42 0.30 8.90
C ALA A 26 7.10 -0.86 8.17
N PRO A 27 6.37 -1.64 7.35
CA PRO A 27 6.93 -2.83 6.75
C PRO A 27 8.19 -2.47 5.97
N ASP A 28 9.23 -3.31 6.13
CA ASP A 28 10.46 -3.16 5.39
C ASP A 28 10.17 -3.13 3.87
N ARG A 29 11.06 -2.50 3.10
CA ARG A 29 10.89 -2.34 1.66
C ARG A 29 10.66 -3.67 0.95
N ALA A 30 11.30 -4.75 1.40
CA ALA A 30 11.09 -6.09 0.86
C ALA A 30 9.63 -6.54 1.03
N ALA A 31 9.08 -6.44 2.24
CA ALA A 31 7.69 -6.79 2.53
C ALA A 31 6.69 -5.94 1.70
N LYS A 32 6.98 -4.65 1.51
CA LYS A 32 6.13 -3.79 0.64
C LYS A 32 6.15 -4.23 -0.82
N ARG A 33 7.30 -4.70 -1.33
CA ARG A 33 7.43 -5.24 -2.69
C ARG A 33 6.68 -6.56 -2.85
N GLU A 34 6.73 -7.44 -1.87
CA GLU A 34 5.95 -8.69 -1.89
C GLU A 34 4.44 -8.42 -1.86
N LEU A 35 3.99 -7.52 -0.99
CA LEU A 35 2.60 -7.07 -0.95
C LEU A 35 2.18 -6.45 -2.29
N TRP A 36 3.07 -5.70 -2.95
CA TRP A 36 2.80 -5.12 -4.26
C TRP A 36 2.57 -6.17 -5.35
N LEU A 37 3.37 -7.24 -5.36
CA LEU A 37 3.25 -8.34 -6.30
C LEU A 37 1.96 -9.14 -6.11
N THR A 38 1.53 -9.29 -4.85
CA THR A 38 0.34 -10.07 -4.46
C THR A 38 -0.97 -9.29 -4.55
N ARG A 39 -0.93 -7.98 -4.85
CA ARG A 39 -2.15 -7.20 -5.07
C ARG A 39 -3.03 -7.81 -6.16
N ALA A 40 -4.33 -7.51 -6.11
CA ALA A 40 -5.28 -7.88 -7.15
C ALA A 40 -5.09 -7.04 -8.42
N TRP A 41 -4.08 -7.40 -9.22
CA TRP A 41 -3.87 -6.83 -10.54
C TRP A 41 -5.03 -7.24 -11.46
N ARG A 42 -5.75 -6.26 -12.01
CA ARG A 42 -6.80 -6.53 -12.99
C ARG A 42 -6.16 -6.97 -14.30
N ARG A 43 -6.39 -8.22 -14.69
CA ARG A 43 -5.94 -8.74 -15.98
C ARG A 43 -6.92 -8.37 -17.09
N ARG A 44 -6.39 -7.93 -18.22
CA ARG A 44 -7.14 -7.60 -19.44
C ARG A 44 -7.08 -8.75 -20.44
N ALA A 45 -7.96 -8.70 -21.44
CA ALA A 45 -8.03 -9.70 -22.51
C ALA A 45 -6.75 -9.76 -23.37
N ASP A 46 -6.06 -8.63 -23.52
CA ASP A 46 -4.75 -8.52 -24.20
C ASP A 46 -3.57 -9.06 -23.38
N GLY A 47 -3.83 -9.62 -22.19
CA GLY A 47 -2.81 -10.12 -21.28
C GLY A 47 -2.13 -9.05 -20.43
N ALA A 48 -2.49 -7.77 -20.60
CA ALA A 48 -1.96 -6.69 -19.77
C ALA A 48 -2.52 -6.76 -18.35
N SER A 49 -1.73 -6.30 -17.39
CA SER A 49 -2.08 -6.20 -15.98
C SER A 49 -2.24 -4.73 -15.60
N THR A 50 -3.37 -4.35 -15.02
CA THR A 50 -3.63 -3.00 -14.53
C THR A 50 -3.72 -2.98 -13.01
N LEU A 51 -3.17 -1.95 -12.38
CA LEU A 51 -3.31 -1.68 -10.96
C LEU A 51 -3.55 -0.18 -10.75
N TYR A 52 -4.33 0.17 -9.72
CA TYR A 52 -4.48 1.55 -9.26
C TYR A 52 -3.74 1.70 -7.93
N ALA A 53 -2.98 2.79 -7.78
CA ALA A 53 -2.25 3.11 -6.56
C ALA A 53 -2.22 4.63 -6.33
N GLY A 54 -3.00 5.10 -5.36
CA GLY A 54 -3.22 6.54 -5.17
C GLY A 54 -3.83 7.15 -6.44
N ASP A 55 -3.26 8.26 -6.90
CA ASP A 55 -3.70 8.97 -8.11
C ASP A 55 -3.09 8.41 -9.41
N PHE A 56 -2.50 7.21 -9.37
CA PHE A 56 -1.87 6.59 -10.53
C PHE A 56 -2.60 5.34 -11.00
N ARG A 57 -2.74 5.23 -12.32
CA ARG A 57 -3.09 4.03 -13.05
C ARG A 57 -1.82 3.43 -13.64
N ILE A 58 -1.63 2.14 -13.42
CA ILE A 58 -0.42 1.42 -13.81
C ILE A 58 -0.85 0.35 -14.79
N LEU A 59 -0.21 0.30 -15.94
CA LEU A 59 -0.38 -0.72 -16.96
C LEU A 59 0.94 -1.44 -17.14
N VAL A 60 0.92 -2.76 -17.07
CA VAL A 60 2.06 -3.62 -17.40
C VAL A 60 1.64 -4.55 -18.52
N SER A 61 2.33 -4.49 -19.65
CA SER A 61 1.96 -5.22 -20.86
C SER A 61 3.18 -5.88 -21.49
N PHE A 62 2.94 -7.00 -22.17
CA PHE A 62 3.97 -7.64 -22.99
C PHE A 62 3.95 -7.05 -24.40
N THR A 63 5.11 -6.62 -24.89
CA THR A 63 5.25 -5.96 -26.20
C THR A 63 5.56 -6.94 -27.35
N GLY A 64 5.48 -8.25 -27.09
CA GLY A 64 5.92 -9.30 -28.01
C GLY A 64 7.37 -9.72 -27.80
N ARG A 65 8.22 -8.82 -27.28
CA ARG A 65 9.63 -9.12 -26.97
C ARG A 65 9.95 -9.08 -25.49
N SER A 66 9.28 -8.20 -24.75
CA SER A 66 9.58 -7.94 -23.34
C SER A 66 8.39 -7.32 -22.64
N TRP A 67 8.42 -7.35 -21.31
CA TRP A 67 7.44 -6.66 -20.48
C TRP A 67 7.80 -5.18 -20.37
N SER A 68 6.79 -4.32 -20.48
CA SER A 68 6.93 -2.88 -20.31
C SER A 68 5.85 -2.38 -19.37
N TYR A 69 6.02 -1.15 -18.87
CA TYR A 69 5.00 -0.51 -18.08
C TYR A 69 4.74 0.91 -18.54
N ASN A 70 3.50 1.35 -18.30
CA ASN A 70 3.06 2.72 -18.40
C ASN A 70 2.37 3.12 -17.09
N ILE A 71 2.66 4.31 -16.61
CA ILE A 71 2.08 4.90 -15.41
C ILE A 71 1.48 6.24 -15.84
N GLU A 72 0.18 6.33 -15.67
CA GLU A 72 -0.62 7.53 -15.95
C GLU A 72 -1.22 8.00 -14.65
N THR A 73 -1.53 9.29 -14.57
CA THR A 73 -2.45 9.76 -13.53
C THR A 73 -3.85 9.20 -13.81
N VAL A 74 -4.72 9.15 -12.81
CA VAL A 74 -6.13 8.78 -12.98
C VAL A 74 -6.88 9.70 -13.94
N LYS A 75 -6.36 10.92 -14.20
CA LYS A 75 -6.87 11.87 -15.20
C LYS A 75 -6.44 11.55 -16.64
N GLY A 76 -5.58 10.54 -16.82
CA GLY A 76 -5.06 10.14 -18.13
C GLY A 76 -3.74 10.83 -18.52
N GLU A 77 -3.22 11.74 -17.69
CA GLU A 77 -1.94 12.39 -17.98
C GLU A 77 -0.76 11.40 -17.84
N PRO A 78 0.16 11.33 -18.80
CA PRO A 78 1.32 10.44 -18.72
C PRO A 78 2.25 10.89 -17.58
N ALA A 79 2.50 10.01 -16.60
CA ALA A 79 3.39 10.29 -15.48
C ALA A 79 4.78 9.64 -15.68
N SER A 80 4.82 8.42 -16.23
CA SER A 80 6.05 7.74 -16.56
C SER A 80 5.79 6.52 -17.43
N TRP A 81 6.77 6.15 -18.25
CA TRP A 81 6.73 4.89 -19.00
C TRP A 81 8.13 4.27 -19.00
N SER A 82 8.19 2.94 -19.21
CA SER A 82 9.46 2.24 -19.43
C SER A 82 9.59 1.80 -20.87
N LYS A 83 10.70 2.20 -21.49
CA LYS A 83 11.17 1.66 -22.77
C LYS A 83 12.00 0.38 -22.58
N SER A 84 12.54 0.19 -21.37
CA SER A 84 13.35 -0.97 -20.98
C SER A 84 12.46 -2.18 -20.81
N GLY A 85 12.66 -3.17 -21.68
CA GLY A 85 11.96 -4.43 -21.66
C GLY A 85 12.40 -5.30 -20.49
N PHE A 86 11.52 -5.56 -19.54
CA PHE A 86 11.75 -6.51 -18.45
C PHE A 86 11.57 -7.95 -18.95
N ALA A 87 12.37 -8.87 -18.43
CA ALA A 87 12.32 -10.28 -18.82
C ALA A 87 11.04 -10.97 -18.30
N SER A 88 10.49 -10.51 -17.17
CA SER A 88 9.33 -11.11 -16.54
C SER A 88 8.28 -10.08 -16.09
N LEU A 89 7.02 -10.54 -15.96
CA LEU A 89 5.93 -9.74 -15.41
C LEU A 89 6.20 -9.29 -13.95
N PRO A 90 6.67 -10.16 -13.04
CA PRO A 90 7.05 -9.72 -11.69
C PRO A 90 8.11 -8.60 -11.69
N ASP A 91 9.15 -8.70 -12.53
CA ASP A 91 10.19 -7.66 -12.61
C ASP A 91 9.60 -6.32 -13.07
N ALA A 92 8.74 -6.35 -14.10
CA ALA A 92 8.06 -5.15 -14.56
C ALA A 92 7.17 -4.54 -13.45
N LYS A 93 6.42 -5.38 -12.72
CA LYS A 93 5.61 -4.93 -11.57
C LYS A 93 6.47 -4.32 -10.47
N LEU A 94 7.60 -4.93 -10.10
CA LEU A 94 8.53 -4.38 -9.10
C LEU A 94 9.12 -3.05 -9.55
N ALA A 95 9.47 -2.92 -10.83
CA ALA A 95 9.95 -1.66 -11.37
C ALA A 95 8.89 -0.55 -11.26
N THR A 96 7.60 -0.87 -11.45
CA THR A 96 6.51 0.09 -11.23
C THR A 96 6.41 0.53 -9.77
N PHE A 97 6.57 -0.39 -8.81
CA PHE A 97 6.57 -0.06 -7.38
C PHE A 97 7.67 0.96 -7.04
N ASP A 98 8.90 0.68 -7.50
CA ASP A 98 10.03 1.57 -7.26
C ASP A 98 9.81 2.94 -7.90
N LYS A 99 9.22 2.98 -9.10
CA LYS A 99 8.93 4.24 -9.80
C LYS A 99 7.84 5.05 -9.10
N ILE A 100 6.72 4.44 -8.70
CA ILE A 100 5.64 5.12 -7.97
C ILE A 100 6.12 5.63 -6.62
N THR A 101 6.90 4.83 -5.89
CA THR A 101 7.47 5.25 -4.61
C THR A 101 8.36 6.48 -4.77
N ARG A 102 9.08 6.61 -5.90
CA ARG A 102 9.84 7.81 -6.23
C ARG A 102 8.93 8.99 -6.58
N LEU A 103 7.93 8.79 -7.44
CA LEU A 103 6.97 9.83 -7.82
C LEU A 103 6.26 10.42 -6.60
N GLN A 104 5.78 9.57 -5.69
CA GLN A 104 5.11 9.99 -4.46
C GLN A 104 6.03 10.77 -3.51
N LYS A 105 7.33 10.47 -3.48
CA LYS A 105 8.31 11.22 -2.69
C LYS A 105 8.65 12.59 -3.27
N THR A 106 8.54 12.76 -4.58
CA THR A 106 8.82 14.04 -5.26
C THR A 106 7.63 15.00 -5.19
N SER A 107 6.42 14.48 -5.00
CA SER A 107 5.19 15.27 -4.88
C SER A 107 4.86 15.71 -3.45
N ALA A 108 5.72 15.39 -2.47
CA ALA A 108 5.58 15.72 -1.05
C ALA A 108 6.64 16.75 -0.64
#